data_AF-A0A381SNN6-F1
#
_entry.id   AF-A0A381SNN6-F1
#
_cell.length_a   1.000
_cell.length_b   1.000
_cell.length_c   1.000
_cell.angle_alpha   90.00
_cell.angle_beta   90.00
_cell.angle_gamma   90.00
#
_symmetry.space_group_name_H-M   'P 1'
#
loop_
_entity.id
_entity.type
_entity.pdbx_description
1 polymer ?
#
loop_
_entity_poly.entity_id
_entity_poly.type
_entity_poly.pdbx_seq_one_letter_code
_entity_poly.pdbx_strand_id
1 'polypeptide(L)'
;MVDKQTILDSVGPVQAVLDAHDGVVNVMDTTDGVIMISLEGGCTGCSATPMTAMQIYYSLMKLDDVEDVVFANGELPAYMRAFIDDKLSGE
;
A
#
# COMPACT_ATOMS: atom_id res chain seq x y z
N MET A 1 -11.52 12.13 -5.70
CA MET A 1 -10.97 11.65 -4.43
C MET A 1 -11.42 10.22 -4.26
N VAL A 2 -10.51 9.33 -3.90
CA VAL A 2 -10.85 7.93 -3.62
C VAL A 2 -11.36 7.83 -2.19
N ASP A 3 -12.44 7.08 -1.99
CA ASP A 3 -13.03 6.89 -0.66
C ASP A 3 -12.11 6.05 0.24
N LYS A 4 -11.97 6.47 1.50
CA LYS A 4 -11.09 5.79 2.47
C LYS A 4 -11.52 4.35 2.73
N GLN A 5 -12.82 4.06 2.73
CA GLN A 5 -13.35 2.71 2.91
C GLN A 5 -12.97 1.83 1.73
N THR A 6 -13.05 2.32 0.49
CA THR A 6 -12.61 1.59 -0.71
C THR A 6 -11.12 1.22 -0.66
N ILE A 7 -10.28 2.12 -0.16
CA ILE A 7 -8.85 1.84 0.04
C ILE A 7 -8.67 0.74 1.10
N LEU A 8 -9.37 0.86 2.23
CA LEU A 8 -9.32 -0.13 3.33
C LEU A 8 -9.83 -1.51 2.90
N ASP A 9 -10.88 -1.58 2.10
CA ASP A 9 -11.42 -2.83 1.55
C ASP A 9 -10.45 -3.48 0.56
N SER A 10 -9.78 -2.65 -0.27
CA SER A 10 -8.79 -3.11 -1.24
C SER A 10 -7.50 -3.61 -0.61
N VAL A 11 -7.13 -3.09 0.58
CA VAL A 11 -6.05 -3.65 1.40
C VAL A 11 -6.51 -4.79 2.31
N GLY A 12 -7.79 -5.16 2.29
CA GLY A 12 -8.40 -6.23 3.10
C GLY A 12 -7.63 -7.56 3.11
N PRO A 13 -7.07 -8.06 1.98
CA PRO A 13 -6.23 -9.26 1.98
C PRO A 13 -4.95 -9.12 2.83
N VAL A 14 -4.46 -7.90 2.98
CA VAL A 14 -3.25 -7.55 3.73
C VAL A 14 -3.59 -7.14 5.17
N GLN A 15 -4.81 -6.69 5.42
CA GLN A 15 -5.32 -6.32 6.75
C GLN A 15 -5.19 -7.49 7.73
N ALA A 16 -5.48 -8.73 7.31
CA ALA A 16 -5.27 -9.92 8.14
C ALA A 16 -3.80 -10.19 8.50
N VAL A 17 -2.86 -9.83 7.62
CA VAL A 17 -1.41 -9.94 7.88
C VAL A 17 -0.97 -8.85 8.85
N LEU A 18 -1.48 -7.64 8.67
CA LEU A 18 -1.20 -6.50 9.56
C LEU A 18 -1.76 -6.75 10.97
N ASP A 19 -3.01 -7.18 11.10
CA ASP A 19 -3.63 -7.52 12.40
C ASP A 19 -2.87 -8.63 13.13
N ALA A 20 -2.31 -9.61 12.41
CA ALA A 20 -1.49 -10.67 13.01
C ALA A 20 -0.16 -10.18 13.59
N HIS A 21 0.27 -8.97 13.24
CA HIS A 21 1.54 -8.36 13.63
C HIS A 21 1.35 -7.00 14.34
N ASP A 22 0.16 -6.70 14.87
CA ASP A 22 -0.19 -5.39 15.46
C ASP A 22 0.15 -4.21 14.53
N GLY A 23 0.06 -4.43 13.21
CA GLY A 23 0.28 -3.44 12.16
C GLY A 23 -1.03 -2.75 11.77
N VAL A 24 -0.94 -1.48 11.37
CA VAL A 24 -2.08 -0.66 10.94
C VAL A 24 -1.69 0.13 9.68
N VAL A 25 -2.61 0.19 8.72
CA VAL A 25 -2.51 1.09 7.56
C VAL A 25 -3.24 2.38 7.89
N ASN A 26 -2.49 3.47 7.89
CA ASN A 26 -3.06 4.80 8.10
C ASN A 26 -3.10 5.56 6.77
N VAL A 27 -4.31 5.79 6.27
CA VAL A 27 -4.55 6.61 5.06
C VAL A 27 -4.54 8.08 5.44
N MET A 28 -3.58 8.81 4.88
CA MET A 28 -3.29 10.21 5.16
C MET A 28 -3.90 11.16 4.12
N ASP A 29 -3.83 10.81 2.84
CA ASP A 29 -4.35 11.63 1.73
C ASP A 29 -4.84 10.76 0.57
N THR A 30 -5.85 11.23 -0.17
CA THR A 30 -6.44 10.55 -1.34
C THR A 30 -6.75 11.50 -2.49
N THR A 31 -6.07 12.65 -2.50
CA THR A 31 -6.31 13.75 -3.42
C THR A 31 -5.72 13.43 -4.79
N ASP A 32 -6.44 13.81 -5.86
CA ASP A 32 -5.99 13.65 -7.26
C ASP A 32 -5.57 12.22 -7.64
N GLY A 33 -6.18 11.20 -7.02
CA GLY A 33 -5.86 9.79 -7.28
C GLY A 33 -4.55 9.33 -6.64
N VAL A 34 -3.85 10.20 -5.91
CA VAL A 34 -2.64 9.86 -5.17
C VAL A 34 -3.02 9.46 -3.75
N ILE A 35 -2.74 8.20 -3.40
CA ILE A 35 -3.04 7.65 -2.09
C ILE A 35 -1.78 7.71 -1.23
N MET A 36 -1.78 8.59 -0.24
CA MET A 36 -0.69 8.68 0.74
C MET A 36 -1.03 7.86 1.98
N ILE A 37 -0.21 6.87 2.29
CA ILE A 37 -0.39 5.96 3.44
C ILE A 37 0.87 5.84 4.27
N SER A 38 0.71 5.41 5.51
CA SER A 38 1.82 4.94 6.35
C SER A 38 1.48 3.57 6.95
N LEU A 39 2.53 2.76 7.15
CA LEU A 39 2.43 1.49 7.85
C LEU A 39 2.98 1.69 9.27
N GLU A 40 2.08 1.67 10.25
CA GLU A 40 2.42 1.89 11.66
C GLU A 40 2.23 0.59 12.45
N GLY A 41 2.89 0.44 13.60
CA GLY A 41 2.70 -0.70 14.51
C GLY A 41 3.80 -1.76 14.45
N GLY A 42 3.50 -3.00 14.85
CA GLY A 42 4.48 -4.06 15.06
C GLY A 42 5.22 -4.53 13.81
N CYS A 43 4.75 -4.13 12.61
CA CYS A 43 5.45 -4.33 11.36
C CYS A 43 6.46 -3.24 11.02
N THR A 44 6.45 -2.03 11.58
CA THR A 44 7.34 -0.96 11.09
C THR A 44 8.82 -1.34 11.24
N GLY A 45 9.57 -1.39 10.13
CA GLY A 45 11.00 -1.74 10.13
C GLY A 45 11.36 -3.22 10.27
N CYS A 46 10.38 -4.14 10.22
CA CYS A 46 10.64 -5.58 10.12
C CYS A 46 11.09 -5.98 8.70
N SER A 47 11.74 -7.12 8.55
CA SER A 47 12.15 -7.62 7.23
C SER A 47 10.97 -7.97 6.31
N ALA A 48 9.78 -8.18 6.87
CA ALA A 48 8.56 -8.50 6.15
C ALA A 48 7.81 -7.26 5.61
N THR A 49 8.12 -6.08 6.12
CA THR A 49 7.35 -4.85 5.87
C THR A 49 7.39 -4.39 4.43
N PRO A 50 8.53 -4.47 3.73
CA PRO A 50 8.55 -4.17 2.30
C PRO A 50 7.67 -5.11 1.48
N MET A 51 7.55 -6.39 1.86
CA MET A 51 6.66 -7.34 1.18
C MET A 51 5.19 -6.97 1.38
N THR A 52 4.81 -6.55 2.59
CA THR A 52 3.47 -6.05 2.89
C THR A 52 3.17 -4.77 2.10
N ALA A 53 4.11 -3.82 2.05
CA ALA A 53 4.01 -2.60 1.27
C ALA A 53 3.86 -2.89 -0.23
N MET A 54 4.61 -3.86 -0.76
CA MET A 54 4.47 -4.34 -2.14
C MET A 54 3.06 -4.86 -2.45
N GLN A 55 2.49 -5.68 -1.57
CA GLN A 55 1.13 -6.22 -1.77
C GLN A 55 0.07 -5.12 -1.75
N ILE A 56 0.20 -4.14 -0.84
CA ILE A 56 -0.70 -2.99 -0.76
C ILE A 56 -0.60 -2.13 -2.01
N TYR A 57 0.61 -1.80 -2.45
CA TYR A 57 0.84 -1.03 -3.67
C TYR A 57 0.19 -1.72 -4.88
N TYR A 58 0.44 -3.02 -5.05
CA TYR A 58 -0.15 -3.80 -6.15
C TYR A 58 -1.67 -3.79 -6.11
N SER A 59 -2.30 -4.03 -4.95
CA SER A 59 -3.77 -4.03 -4.86
C SER A 59 -4.39 -2.67 -5.15
N LEU A 60 -3.79 -1.59 -4.66
CA LEU A 60 -4.32 -0.23 -4.83
C LEU A 60 -4.12 0.30 -6.25
N MET A 61 -2.98 0.03 -6.89
CA MET A 61 -2.70 0.42 -8.28
C MET A 61 -3.60 -0.30 -9.32
N LYS A 62 -4.37 -1.31 -8.91
CA LYS A 62 -5.38 -1.97 -9.76
C LYS A 62 -6.76 -1.31 -9.71
N LEU A 63 -6.94 -0.29 -8.88
CA LEU A 63 -8.17 0.49 -8.81
C LEU A 63 -8.15 1.57 -9.89
N ASP A 64 -9.24 1.69 -10.65
CA ASP A 64 -9.34 2.65 -11.77
C ASP A 64 -9.16 4.12 -11.33
N ASP A 65 -9.50 4.46 -10.08
CA ASP A 65 -9.43 5.82 -9.55
C ASP A 65 -8.09 6.14 -8.84
N VAL A 66 -7.12 5.22 -8.87
CA VAL A 66 -5.80 5.38 -8.24
C VAL A 66 -4.73 5.61 -9.30
N GLU A 67 -4.07 6.76 -9.21
CA GLU A 67 -2.96 7.16 -10.08
C GLU A 67 -1.60 6.80 -9.47
N ASP A 68 -1.44 6.94 -8.15
CA ASP A 68 -0.22 6.57 -7.44
C ASP A 68 -0.48 6.22 -5.96
N VAL A 69 0.43 5.47 -5.36
CA VAL A 69 0.45 5.15 -3.92
C VAL A 69 1.81 5.51 -3.33
N VAL A 70 1.80 6.35 -2.31
CA VAL A 70 3.00 6.86 -1.64
C VAL A 70 3.03 6.41 -0.18
N PHE A 71 4.10 5.72 0.20
CA PHE A 71 4.36 5.33 1.59
C PHE A 71 5.14 6.45 2.29
N ALA A 72 4.47 7.23 3.14
CA ALA A 72 5.04 8.39 3.82
C ALA A 72 6.25 8.05 4.73
N ASN A 73 6.32 6.82 5.21
CA ASN A 73 7.41 6.28 6.02
C ASN A 73 8.48 5.53 5.21
N GLY A 74 8.36 5.47 3.88
CA GLY A 74 9.38 4.91 2.99
C GLY A 74 9.46 3.37 2.94
N GLU A 75 8.40 2.67 3.35
CA GLU A 75 8.40 1.20 3.49
C GLU A 75 8.45 0.43 2.16
N LEU A 76 8.21 1.12 1.04
CA LEU A 76 8.35 0.55 -0.30
C LEU A 76 9.60 1.12 -1.00
N PRO A 77 10.70 0.36 -1.10
CA PRO A 77 11.89 0.78 -1.82
C PRO A 77 11.64 0.91 -3.33
N ALA A 78 12.34 1.86 -3.96
CA ALA A 78 12.18 2.16 -5.39
C ALA A 78 12.36 0.96 -6.32
N TYR A 79 13.27 0.03 -6.01
CA TYR A 79 13.49 -1.16 -6.83
C TYR A 79 12.33 -2.17 -6.76
N MET A 80 11.66 -2.29 -5.60
CA MET A 80 10.48 -3.14 -5.46
C MET A 80 9.27 -2.51 -6.16
N ARG A 81 9.13 -1.18 -6.05
CA ARG A 81 8.11 -0.43 -6.80
C ARG A 81 8.27 -0.65 -8.30
N ALA A 82 9.48 -0.44 -8.83
CA ALA A 82 9.77 -0.66 -10.25
C ALA A 82 9.46 -2.10 -10.71
N PHE A 83 9.72 -3.10 -9.87
CA PHE A 83 9.36 -4.49 -10.16
C PHE A 83 7.84 -4.70 -10.26
N ILE A 84 7.06 -4.03 -9.42
CA ILE A 84 5.58 -4.11 -9.49
C ILE A 84 5.05 -3.33 -10.69
N ASP A 85 5.59 -2.14 -10.97
CA ASP A 85 5.18 -1.33 -12.13
C ASP A 85 5.40 -2.08 -13.45
N ASP A 86 6.55 -2.78 -13.59
CA ASP A 86 6.82 -3.67 -14.73
C ASP A 86 5.77 -4.78 -14.84
N LYS A 87 5.46 -5.42 -13.71
CA LYS A 87 4.44 -6.48 -13.65
C LYS A 87 3.05 -5.99 -14.03
N LEU A 88 2.64 -4.84 -13.52
CA LEU A 88 1.34 -4.21 -13.84
C LEU A 88 1.26 -3.76 -15.30
N SER A 89 2.37 -3.27 -15.86
CA SER A 89 2.44 -2.85 -17.27
C SER A 89 2.45 -4.03 -18.25
N GLY A 90 2.84 -5.21 -17.78
CA GLY A 90 2.86 -6.44 -18.57
C GLY A 90 1.58 -7.29 -18.49
N GLU A 91 0.58 -6.88 -17.70
CA GLU A 91 -0.76 -7.50 -17.62
C GLU A 91 -1.72 -7.02 -18.73
#